data_AF-A0A972GDA9-F1
#
_entry.id   AF-A0A972GDA9-F1
#
_cell.length_a   1.000
_cell.length_b   1.000
_cell.length_c   1.000
_cell.angle_alpha   90.00
_cell.angle_beta   90.00
_cell.angle_gamma   90.00
#
_symmetry.space_group_name_H-M   'P 1'
#
loop_
_entity.id
_entity.type
_entity.pdbx_description
1 polymer ?
#
loop_
_entity_poly.entity_id
_entity_poly.type
_entity_poly.pdbx_seq_one_letter_code
_entity_poly.pdbx_strand_id
1 'polypeptide(L)'
;MLQRLYYTLSFAIFGIVCLPLVTFGQASSPSHSAVSTQEPGLRYAYYEGIWNSLPVFESLSPEKIGTVKTFDLTPRIRDDTFAFHFEGYIDIVTDGVYTFTTVSDDGSQLFINDQLVVDNDSLHAAQERSGTIELSAGKYPIVATFFEKYGQERFQVLYAGPGIETQPIPNTILFHEQEMASVLSAFPGAEGFGTQTTHGRGGQVIAVTNLNNDGPGSLREAIDTSGPRIIVFRTSGCIQLDEALVIQEPYVMIAGQTAPGGICLKGSGLSIATHDVVVRFVRSRPGDGPGEDPENRDAFQIAPFLSNNEVRESYNIVLDHVSASWGIDETVSVYGSLDPASDIKASDITIQWSVIAEGLDESLHPKGAHSKGVLIGGGAQNISLHHNIIAHNAERHPLFKTGTTGDLVNNVIYNAPWGIGLVNEDATQINPSGLNLIGNTMIEGPDSTDKTYGLNLDGNYLTERAAFFVQGNKSPQRQNDSQDEWDFVRTVDLDIDTYRANSPVFQAPPVTTWPADEARETVLDAVGATLPQRDAVDARIIDDVRNGTGRIIDSPEDVSGYPSYPTGTAPVDSDADGMPDSWEEEHHLDADDPSDGTTDRDGDGYTNVEEYLNSLVPDSAYGQ
;
A
#
# COMPACT_ATOMS: atom_id res chain seq x y z
N MET A 1 -37.55 -67.53 8.00
CA MET A 1 -38.93 -67.03 8.25
C MET A 1 -39.13 -65.84 7.32
N LEU A 2 -39.74 -66.04 6.15
CA LEU A 2 -41.16 -65.74 5.86
C LEU A 2 -41.48 -64.24 6.09
N GLN A 3 -41.51 -63.39 5.06
CA GLN A 3 -42.52 -63.18 3.99
C GLN A 3 -43.57 -62.11 4.37
N ARG A 4 -43.96 -61.30 3.35
CA ARG A 4 -45.20 -60.50 3.17
C ARG A 4 -45.06 -58.99 3.47
N LEU A 5 -45.66 -58.05 2.73
CA LEU A 5 -46.63 -58.08 1.62
C LEU A 5 -46.58 -56.75 0.83
N TYR A 6 -47.03 -56.78 -0.42
CA TYR A 6 -47.32 -55.65 -1.33
C TYR A 6 -48.41 -54.69 -0.81
N TYR A 7 -48.38 -53.41 -1.21
CA TYR A 7 -49.45 -52.74 -1.98
C TYR A 7 -49.04 -51.30 -2.40
N THR A 8 -49.21 -51.02 -3.69
CA THR A 8 -49.19 -49.70 -4.37
C THR A 8 -50.42 -48.86 -4.04
N LEU A 9 -50.27 -47.53 -3.93
CA LEU A 9 -51.28 -46.56 -4.38
C LEU A 9 -50.64 -45.15 -4.58
N SER A 10 -50.81 -44.59 -5.78
CA SER A 10 -50.45 -43.22 -6.16
C SER A 10 -51.37 -42.19 -5.50
N PHE A 11 -50.84 -41.01 -5.14
CA PHE A 11 -51.47 -39.70 -5.34
C PHE A 11 -50.40 -38.60 -5.25
N ALA A 12 -50.42 -37.67 -6.20
CA ALA A 12 -49.54 -36.51 -6.31
C ALA A 12 -50.05 -35.35 -5.44
N ILE A 13 -49.19 -34.68 -4.67
CA ILE A 13 -49.38 -33.31 -4.16
C ILE A 13 -48.00 -32.62 -4.04
N PHE A 14 -47.98 -31.36 -4.48
CA PHE A 14 -46.92 -30.34 -4.47
C PHE A 14 -45.93 -30.41 -3.30
N GLY A 15 -44.63 -30.42 -3.62
CA GLY A 15 -43.54 -30.15 -2.68
C GLY A 15 -43.15 -28.67 -2.71
N ILE A 16 -43.41 -27.96 -1.62
CA ILE A 16 -42.73 -26.72 -1.23
C ILE A 16 -41.39 -27.15 -0.63
N VAL A 17 -40.28 -26.76 -1.25
CA VAL A 17 -38.94 -26.90 -0.66
C VAL A 17 -38.63 -25.60 0.08
N CYS A 18 -38.59 -25.69 1.41
CA CYS A 18 -37.90 -24.70 2.24
C CYS A 18 -36.40 -24.77 1.93
N LEU A 19 -35.83 -23.68 1.44
CA LEU A 19 -34.39 -23.41 1.46
C LEU A 19 -34.03 -22.69 2.79
N PRO A 20 -32.83 -22.91 3.35
CA PRO A 20 -32.45 -22.37 4.64
C PRO A 20 -32.20 -20.85 4.57
N LEU A 21 -32.53 -20.16 5.66
CA LEU A 21 -32.14 -18.77 5.88
C LEU A 21 -30.60 -18.65 5.81
N VAL A 22 -30.12 -17.92 4.81
CA VAL A 22 -28.77 -17.36 4.82
C VAL A 22 -28.86 -16.07 5.64
N THR A 23 -28.29 -16.10 6.84
CA THR A 23 -27.97 -14.89 7.58
C THR A 23 -26.80 -14.22 6.86
N PHE A 24 -27.06 -13.07 6.23
CA PHE A 24 -25.99 -12.21 5.74
C PHE A 24 -25.20 -11.70 6.95
N GLY A 25 -23.96 -12.16 7.09
CA GLY A 25 -22.97 -11.52 7.93
C GLY A 25 -22.73 -10.11 7.39
N GLN A 26 -22.59 -9.16 8.30
CA GLN A 26 -22.14 -7.82 7.97
C GLN A 26 -20.80 -7.92 7.25
N ALA A 27 -20.77 -7.56 5.97
CA ALA A 27 -19.54 -7.10 5.35
C ALA A 27 -19.23 -5.76 6.03
N SER A 28 -18.30 -5.78 6.98
CA SER A 28 -17.68 -4.57 7.49
C SER A 28 -16.85 -3.98 6.35
N SER A 29 -17.37 -2.93 5.71
CA SER A 29 -16.60 -2.07 4.83
C SER A 29 -15.36 -1.56 5.59
N PRO A 30 -14.17 -1.49 4.97
CA PRO A 30 -13.00 -0.93 5.61
C PRO A 30 -13.30 0.52 6.00
N SER A 31 -13.24 0.80 7.30
CA SER A 31 -13.54 2.10 7.87
C SER A 31 -12.44 3.10 7.50
N HIS A 32 -12.62 3.77 6.37
CA HIS A 32 -11.82 4.91 5.94
C HIS A 32 -12.14 6.08 6.87
N SER A 33 -11.30 6.32 7.88
CA SER A 33 -11.37 7.55 8.68
C SER A 33 -10.43 8.60 8.09
N ALA A 34 -10.69 8.99 6.84
CA ALA A 34 -10.24 10.28 6.34
C ALA A 34 -11.15 11.34 6.98
N VAL A 35 -10.58 12.43 7.49
CA VAL A 35 -11.38 13.60 7.87
C VAL A 35 -12.00 14.14 6.58
N SER A 36 -13.24 13.74 6.26
CA SER A 36 -13.89 14.14 5.01
C SER A 36 -14.09 15.66 5.01
N THR A 37 -13.32 16.37 4.22
CA THR A 37 -13.65 17.74 3.84
C THR A 37 -14.87 17.66 2.92
N GLN A 38 -16.00 18.23 3.33
CA GLN A 38 -17.23 18.21 2.54
C GLN A 38 -17.36 19.48 1.70
N GLU A 39 -17.69 19.34 0.42
CA GLU A 39 -17.95 20.45 -0.49
C GLU A 39 -19.45 20.57 -0.82
N PRO A 40 -19.99 21.78 -1.09
CA PRO A 40 -21.39 21.95 -1.49
C PRO A 40 -21.71 21.22 -2.80
N GLY A 41 -22.83 20.51 -2.85
CA GLY A 41 -23.32 19.78 -4.03
C GLY A 41 -23.44 18.28 -3.84
N LEU A 42 -23.59 17.54 -4.93
CA LEU A 42 -23.71 16.09 -5.01
C LEU A 42 -22.73 15.56 -6.05
N ARG A 43 -22.25 14.33 -5.86
CA ARG A 43 -21.62 13.56 -6.93
C ARG A 43 -22.70 12.98 -7.83
N TYR A 44 -22.38 12.82 -9.10
CA TYR A 44 -23.22 12.10 -10.05
C TYR A 44 -22.38 11.12 -10.86
N ALA A 45 -23.01 10.00 -11.22
CA ALA A 45 -22.58 9.08 -12.25
C ALA A 45 -23.68 8.97 -13.31
N TYR A 46 -23.29 9.14 -14.57
CA TYR A 46 -24.15 9.11 -15.75
C TYR A 46 -23.94 7.81 -16.52
N TYR A 47 -25.04 7.17 -16.92
CA TYR A 47 -25.03 5.88 -17.59
C TYR A 47 -25.90 5.92 -18.83
N GLU A 48 -25.57 5.07 -19.79
CA GLU A 48 -26.28 4.93 -21.05
C GLU A 48 -26.85 3.52 -21.20
N GLY A 49 -28.16 3.40 -21.48
CA GLY A 49 -28.79 2.11 -21.68
C GLY A 49 -30.31 2.18 -21.80
N ILE A 50 -30.92 1.06 -22.14
CA ILE A 50 -32.36 0.95 -22.35
C ILE A 50 -32.95 0.11 -21.23
N TRP A 51 -33.69 0.75 -20.32
CA TRP A 51 -34.29 0.09 -19.17
C TRP A 51 -35.81 0.28 -19.13
N ASN A 52 -36.50 -0.60 -18.39
CA ASN A 52 -37.93 -0.48 -18.09
C ASN A 52 -38.19 -0.25 -16.58
N SER A 53 -37.12 -0.23 -15.80
CA SER A 53 -37.00 -0.03 -14.36
C SER A 53 -35.56 0.40 -14.10
N LEU A 54 -35.26 0.96 -12.93
CA LEU A 54 -33.90 1.36 -12.57
C LEU A 54 -32.91 0.20 -12.77
N PRO A 55 -31.73 0.45 -13.36
CA PRO A 55 -30.70 -0.56 -13.47
C PRO A 55 -30.08 -0.91 -12.11
N VAL A 56 -29.41 -2.07 -12.07
CA VAL A 56 -28.46 -2.39 -11.01
C VAL A 56 -27.16 -1.64 -11.30
N PHE A 57 -27.05 -0.41 -10.81
CA PHE A 57 -25.96 0.51 -11.13
C PHE A 57 -24.58 -0.05 -10.80
N GLU A 58 -24.48 -0.88 -9.76
CA GLU A 58 -23.25 -1.55 -9.32
C GLU A 58 -22.70 -2.55 -10.36
N SER A 59 -23.51 -2.92 -11.35
CA SER A 59 -23.11 -3.80 -12.46
C SER A 59 -22.74 -3.05 -13.75
N LEU A 60 -22.77 -1.71 -13.73
CA LEU A 60 -22.54 -0.85 -14.89
C LEU A 60 -21.30 0.02 -14.71
N SER A 61 -20.66 0.37 -15.83
CA SER A 61 -19.63 1.41 -15.87
C SER A 61 -20.28 2.75 -16.26
N PRO A 62 -20.00 3.85 -15.54
CA PRO A 62 -20.52 5.16 -15.93
C PRO A 62 -19.78 5.71 -17.15
N GLU A 63 -20.53 6.34 -18.06
CA GLU A 63 -19.98 7.08 -19.20
C GLU A 63 -19.35 8.41 -18.77
N LYS A 64 -19.83 8.96 -17.64
CA LYS A 64 -19.35 10.23 -17.11
C LYS A 64 -19.64 10.34 -15.62
N ILE A 65 -18.69 10.89 -14.88
CA ILE A 65 -18.83 11.23 -13.46
C ILE A 65 -18.54 12.71 -13.24
N GLY A 66 -18.99 13.25 -12.12
CA GLY A 66 -18.63 14.61 -11.70
C GLY A 66 -19.48 15.10 -10.55
N THR A 67 -19.57 16.43 -10.41
CA THR A 67 -20.34 17.08 -9.33
C THR A 67 -21.38 18.05 -9.88
N VAL A 68 -22.48 18.19 -9.15
CA VAL A 68 -23.59 19.10 -9.45
C VAL A 68 -24.06 19.77 -8.17
N LYS A 69 -24.63 20.98 -8.26
CA LYS A 69 -25.11 21.69 -7.07
C LYS A 69 -26.44 21.13 -6.51
N THR A 70 -27.18 20.40 -7.34
CA THR A 70 -28.50 19.83 -7.04
C THR A 70 -28.71 18.63 -7.98
N PHE A 71 -29.88 17.99 -7.95
CA PHE A 71 -30.26 16.88 -8.82
C PHE A 71 -30.48 17.37 -10.27
N ASP A 72 -29.41 17.80 -10.93
CA ASP A 72 -29.39 18.42 -12.25
C ASP A 72 -29.04 17.40 -13.33
N LEU A 73 -29.92 17.24 -14.31
CA LEU A 73 -29.72 16.35 -15.47
C LEU A 73 -28.95 17.00 -16.62
N THR A 74 -28.55 18.27 -16.51
CA THR A 74 -27.78 18.99 -17.54
C THR A 74 -26.50 18.27 -17.97
N PRO A 75 -25.76 17.54 -17.11
CA PRO A 75 -24.55 16.83 -17.52
C PRO A 75 -24.76 15.65 -18.48
N ARG A 76 -26.01 15.27 -18.78
CA ARG A 76 -26.34 14.16 -19.68
C ARG A 76 -25.75 14.38 -21.07
N ILE A 77 -25.44 13.28 -21.76
CA ILE A 77 -24.86 13.29 -23.10
C ILE A 77 -25.97 13.16 -24.17
N ARG A 78 -27.07 12.48 -23.83
CA ARG A 78 -28.25 12.32 -24.68
C ARG A 78 -29.55 12.50 -23.91
N ASP A 79 -30.62 12.75 -24.66
CA ASP A 79 -31.96 13.04 -24.13
C ASP A 79 -32.82 11.78 -23.90
N ASP A 80 -32.51 10.66 -24.53
CA ASP A 80 -33.23 9.39 -24.32
C ASP A 80 -32.28 8.30 -23.85
N THR A 81 -32.81 7.27 -23.19
CA THR A 81 -32.09 6.03 -22.84
C THR A 81 -30.86 6.28 -21.96
N PHE A 82 -31.03 6.98 -20.84
CA PHE A 82 -29.93 7.28 -19.92
C PHE A 82 -30.36 7.12 -18.46
N ALA A 83 -29.39 7.06 -17.55
CA ALA A 83 -29.64 7.02 -16.12
C ALA A 83 -28.63 7.89 -15.36
N PHE A 84 -29.04 8.34 -14.18
CA PHE A 84 -28.18 9.00 -13.22
C PHE A 84 -28.24 8.29 -11.87
N HIS A 85 -27.09 8.23 -11.23
CA HIS A 85 -26.94 7.95 -9.81
C HIS A 85 -26.37 9.21 -9.17
N PHE A 86 -27.11 9.85 -8.27
CA PHE A 86 -26.66 10.98 -7.48
C PHE A 86 -26.41 10.53 -6.04
N GLU A 87 -25.30 10.96 -5.45
CA GLU A 87 -24.95 10.64 -4.07
C GLU A 87 -24.33 11.83 -3.34
N GLY A 88 -24.51 11.88 -2.02
CA GLY A 88 -23.94 12.88 -1.14
C GLY A 88 -24.63 12.88 0.23
N TYR A 89 -24.74 14.05 0.84
CA TYR A 89 -25.30 14.29 2.16
C TYR A 89 -26.30 15.43 2.12
N ILE A 90 -27.37 15.30 2.90
CA ILE A 90 -28.32 16.38 3.21
C ILE A 90 -28.16 16.82 4.66
N ASP A 91 -28.09 18.13 4.91
CA ASP A 91 -28.01 18.72 6.24
C ASP A 91 -29.39 19.13 6.77
N ILE A 92 -29.82 18.47 7.83
CA ILE A 92 -31.09 18.70 8.51
C ILE A 92 -30.81 19.53 9.76
N VAL A 93 -31.41 20.71 9.85
CA VAL A 93 -31.15 21.66 10.95
C VAL A 93 -32.20 21.65 12.05
N THR A 94 -33.36 21.03 11.82
CA THR A 94 -34.48 20.99 12.77
C THR A 94 -35.03 19.59 12.86
N ASP A 95 -35.13 19.04 14.07
CA ASP A 95 -35.76 17.74 14.32
C ASP A 95 -37.21 17.71 13.83
N GLY A 96 -37.62 16.61 13.20
CA GLY A 96 -39.03 16.32 12.94
C GLY A 96 -39.28 15.38 11.76
N VAL A 97 -40.54 15.31 11.34
CA VAL A 97 -40.96 14.51 10.20
C VAL A 97 -40.77 15.31 8.91
N TYR A 98 -39.96 14.78 8.01
CA TYR A 98 -39.72 15.32 6.68
C TYR A 98 -40.50 14.51 5.64
N THR A 99 -41.09 15.19 4.68
CA THR A 99 -41.66 14.58 3.46
C THR A 99 -40.72 14.85 2.32
N PHE A 100 -40.27 13.80 1.63
CA PHE A 100 -39.53 13.91 0.38
C PHE A 100 -40.41 13.51 -0.78
N THR A 101 -40.23 14.17 -1.92
CA THR A 101 -40.99 13.92 -3.15
C THR A 101 -40.04 13.85 -4.34
N THR A 102 -40.17 12.83 -5.18
CA THR A 102 -39.56 12.83 -6.52
C THR A 102 -40.62 13.13 -7.57
N VAL A 103 -40.24 13.89 -8.59
CA VAL A 103 -41.03 14.08 -9.81
C VAL A 103 -40.18 13.59 -10.97
N SER A 104 -40.50 12.42 -11.51
CA SER A 104 -39.77 11.81 -12.64
C SER A 104 -40.68 11.45 -13.81
N ASP A 105 -40.22 11.69 -15.03
CA ASP A 105 -40.65 10.93 -16.22
C ASP A 105 -39.78 9.68 -16.30
N ASP A 106 -40.41 8.52 -16.43
CA ASP A 106 -39.84 7.21 -16.06
C ASP A 106 -39.26 7.15 -14.63
N GLY A 107 -38.44 6.15 -14.32
CA GLY A 107 -38.26 5.67 -12.95
C GLY A 107 -37.28 6.48 -12.11
N SER A 108 -37.60 6.66 -10.83
CA SER A 108 -36.66 7.17 -9.83
C SER A 108 -36.85 6.58 -8.43
N GLN A 109 -35.79 6.59 -7.64
CA GLN A 109 -35.82 6.26 -6.21
C GLN A 109 -35.02 7.28 -5.40
N LEU A 110 -35.43 7.50 -4.15
CA LEU A 110 -34.72 8.36 -3.21
C LEU A 110 -34.52 7.63 -1.88
N PHE A 111 -33.27 7.60 -1.44
CA PHE A 111 -32.83 7.06 -0.17
C PHE A 111 -32.31 8.17 0.72
N ILE A 112 -32.67 8.11 2.01
CA ILE A 112 -32.12 8.98 3.06
C ILE A 112 -31.61 8.07 4.16
N ASN A 113 -30.33 8.19 4.51
CA ASN A 113 -29.68 7.34 5.51
C ASN A 113 -29.91 5.84 5.24
N ASP A 114 -29.66 5.44 3.99
CA ASP A 114 -29.84 4.08 3.45
C ASP A 114 -31.27 3.51 3.51
N GLN A 115 -32.26 4.34 3.88
CA GLN A 115 -33.67 3.97 3.86
C GLN A 115 -34.35 4.48 2.60
N LEU A 116 -35.01 3.59 1.84
CA LEU A 116 -35.85 3.97 0.70
C LEU A 116 -37.03 4.81 1.20
N VAL A 117 -37.03 6.09 0.86
CA VAL A 117 -38.10 7.03 1.25
C VAL A 117 -39.10 7.22 0.12
N VAL A 118 -38.63 7.32 -1.13
CA VAL A 118 -39.51 7.48 -2.30
C VAL A 118 -39.21 6.40 -3.31
N ASP A 119 -40.24 5.62 -3.66
CA ASP A 119 -40.19 4.67 -4.76
C ASP A 119 -41.11 5.15 -5.89
N ASN A 120 -40.49 5.58 -6.97
CA ASN A 120 -41.14 6.02 -8.20
C ASN A 120 -40.54 5.25 -9.39
N ASP A 121 -40.16 3.99 -9.22
CA ASP A 121 -39.55 3.19 -10.28
C ASP A 121 -40.60 2.69 -11.31
N SER A 122 -40.12 2.14 -12.43
CA SER A 122 -40.80 1.68 -13.64
C SER A 122 -41.14 2.77 -14.66
N LEU A 123 -41.60 2.35 -15.85
CA LEU A 123 -41.99 3.27 -16.92
C LEU A 123 -43.29 4.01 -16.61
N HIS A 124 -43.28 5.31 -16.76
CA HIS A 124 -44.47 6.15 -16.60
C HIS A 124 -44.22 7.56 -17.12
N ALA A 125 -45.29 8.24 -17.55
CA ALA A 125 -45.23 9.68 -17.78
C ALA A 125 -44.83 10.42 -16.49
N ALA A 126 -44.30 11.64 -16.61
CA ALA A 126 -43.97 12.52 -15.50
C ALA A 126 -44.99 12.47 -14.34
N GLN A 127 -44.62 11.87 -13.21
CA GLN A 127 -45.47 11.74 -12.03
C GLN A 127 -44.72 12.08 -10.75
N GLU A 128 -45.47 12.45 -9.70
CA GLU A 128 -44.91 12.62 -8.37
C GLU A 128 -45.18 11.41 -7.47
N ARG A 129 -44.18 11.09 -6.63
CA ARG A 129 -44.31 10.18 -5.49
C ARG A 129 -43.64 10.80 -4.28
N SER A 130 -44.18 10.50 -3.11
CA SER A 130 -43.70 11.06 -1.85
C SER A 130 -43.62 10.00 -0.77
N GLY A 131 -42.73 10.20 0.18
CA GLY A 131 -42.63 9.42 1.41
C GLY A 131 -42.13 10.27 2.56
N THR A 132 -42.24 9.75 3.78
CA THR A 132 -41.92 10.49 5.00
C THR A 132 -40.89 9.74 5.84
N ILE A 133 -39.98 10.48 6.46
CA ILE A 133 -38.96 9.98 7.39
C ILE A 133 -38.83 10.93 8.58
N GLU A 134 -38.63 10.39 9.78
CA GLU A 134 -38.33 11.18 10.98
C GLU A 134 -36.82 11.36 11.10
N LEU A 135 -36.35 12.60 11.19
CA LEU A 135 -34.93 12.95 11.24
C LEU A 135 -34.67 13.87 12.43
N SER A 136 -33.54 13.66 13.10
CA SER A 136 -32.99 14.64 14.04
C SER A 136 -32.11 15.63 13.27
N ALA A 137 -31.73 16.73 13.90
CA ALA A 137 -30.74 17.63 13.34
C ALA A 137 -29.40 16.89 13.16
N GLY A 138 -28.83 16.96 11.95
CA GLY A 138 -27.65 16.22 11.55
C GLY A 138 -27.53 16.10 10.03
N LYS A 139 -26.38 15.61 9.57
CA LYS A 139 -26.14 15.28 8.17
C LYS A 139 -26.43 13.81 7.92
N TYR A 140 -27.13 13.52 6.82
CA TYR A 140 -27.50 12.16 6.45
C TYR A 140 -27.09 11.88 5.01
N PRO A 141 -26.62 10.66 4.69
CA PRO A 141 -26.47 10.22 3.30
C PRO A 141 -27.77 10.41 2.53
N ILE A 142 -27.68 10.91 1.30
CA ILE A 142 -28.79 11.04 0.36
C ILE A 142 -28.36 10.45 -0.98
N VAL A 143 -29.14 9.50 -1.48
CA VAL A 143 -28.92 8.86 -2.79
C VAL A 143 -30.19 9.00 -3.60
N ALA A 144 -30.08 9.49 -4.84
CA ALA A 144 -31.20 9.54 -5.77
C ALA A 144 -30.81 8.91 -7.09
N THR A 145 -31.60 7.95 -7.54
CA THR A 145 -31.40 7.27 -8.82
C THR A 145 -32.53 7.62 -9.77
N PHE A 146 -32.21 7.71 -11.06
CA PHE A 146 -33.15 8.11 -12.11
C PHE A 146 -32.80 7.39 -13.42
N PHE A 147 -33.80 6.98 -14.20
CA PHE A 147 -33.61 6.61 -15.60
C PHE A 147 -34.69 7.23 -16.49
N GLU A 148 -34.30 7.59 -17.71
CA GLU A 148 -35.17 8.06 -18.78
C GLU A 148 -35.05 7.07 -19.95
N LYS A 149 -36.17 6.54 -20.42
CA LYS A 149 -36.18 5.74 -21.64
C LYS A 149 -36.55 6.59 -22.85
N TYR A 150 -37.73 7.21 -22.82
CA TYR A 150 -38.24 8.09 -23.87
C TYR A 150 -39.30 9.03 -23.30
N GLY A 151 -39.26 10.31 -23.64
CA GLY A 151 -40.31 11.22 -23.16
C GLY A 151 -39.83 12.65 -22.93
N GLN A 152 -40.15 13.19 -21.76
CA GLN A 152 -39.63 14.46 -21.28
C GLN A 152 -38.58 14.15 -20.22
N GLU A 153 -37.38 14.73 -20.29
CA GLU A 153 -36.28 14.41 -19.38
C GLU A 153 -36.46 15.14 -18.04
N ARG A 154 -37.48 14.76 -17.28
CA ARG A 154 -37.89 15.45 -16.06
C ARG A 154 -37.46 14.67 -14.85
N PHE A 155 -36.61 15.26 -14.02
CA PHE A 155 -36.31 14.79 -12.68
C PHE A 155 -36.21 15.96 -11.70
N GLN A 156 -36.92 15.88 -10.58
CA GLN A 156 -36.83 16.84 -9.48
C GLN A 156 -36.96 16.13 -8.14
N VAL A 157 -36.22 16.60 -7.14
CA VAL A 157 -36.33 16.16 -5.75
C VAL A 157 -36.74 17.34 -4.88
N LEU A 158 -37.87 17.19 -4.19
CA LEU A 158 -38.47 18.19 -3.32
C LEU A 158 -38.46 17.68 -1.88
N TYR A 159 -38.53 18.61 -0.92
CA TYR A 159 -38.73 18.30 0.48
C TYR A 159 -39.65 19.31 1.17
N ALA A 160 -40.31 18.86 2.24
CA ALA A 160 -41.08 19.66 3.18
C ALA A 160 -40.83 19.15 4.61
N GLY A 161 -40.94 20.02 5.60
CA GLY A 161 -40.64 19.65 6.99
C GLY A 161 -40.99 20.75 7.99
N PRO A 162 -40.53 20.65 9.24
CA PRO A 162 -40.80 21.64 10.28
C PRO A 162 -40.38 23.06 9.85
N GLY A 163 -41.38 23.93 9.61
CA GLY A 163 -41.15 25.32 9.17
C GLY A 163 -40.74 25.47 7.69
N ILE A 164 -40.84 24.42 6.88
CA ILE A 164 -40.39 24.35 5.49
C ILE A 164 -41.57 23.91 4.62
N GLU A 165 -42.08 24.81 3.77
CA GLU A 165 -43.06 24.45 2.73
C GLU A 165 -42.39 23.63 1.62
N THR A 166 -43.18 22.84 0.89
CA THR A 166 -42.68 22.00 -0.22
C THR A 166 -41.90 22.83 -1.23
N GLN A 167 -40.63 22.49 -1.41
CA GLN A 167 -39.73 23.17 -2.32
C GLN A 167 -38.63 22.22 -2.82
N PRO A 168 -37.92 22.53 -3.92
CA PRO A 168 -36.71 21.80 -4.29
C PRO A 168 -35.68 21.85 -3.16
N ILE A 169 -34.92 20.78 -2.98
CA ILE A 169 -33.85 20.75 -1.98
C ILE A 169 -32.81 21.83 -2.33
N PRO A 170 -32.57 22.83 -1.46
CA PRO A 170 -31.60 23.88 -1.73
C PRO A 170 -30.18 23.32 -1.81
N ASN A 171 -29.39 23.82 -2.76
CA ASN A 171 -27.97 23.43 -2.86
C ASN A 171 -27.15 23.76 -1.61
N THR A 172 -27.61 24.69 -0.77
CA THR A 172 -26.94 25.10 0.48
C THR A 172 -27.01 24.05 1.57
N ILE A 173 -27.85 23.02 1.42
CA ILE A 173 -27.97 21.91 2.37
C ILE A 173 -27.55 20.57 1.77
N LEU A 174 -26.94 20.58 0.58
CA LEU A 174 -26.41 19.40 -0.09
C LEU A 174 -24.89 19.45 -0.10
N PHE A 175 -24.26 18.33 0.23
CA PHE A 175 -22.81 18.20 0.31
C PHE A 175 -22.35 16.87 -0.27
N HIS A 176 -21.12 16.81 -0.75
CA HIS A 176 -20.44 15.57 -1.10
C HIS A 176 -19.05 15.57 -0.47
N GLU A 177 -18.46 14.40 -0.31
CA GLU A 177 -17.07 14.32 0.11
C GLU A 177 -16.17 14.85 -1.01
N GLN A 178 -15.26 15.76 -0.64
CA GLN A 178 -14.23 16.26 -1.53
C GLN A 178 -13.46 15.06 -2.09
N GLU A 179 -13.44 14.94 -3.41
CA GLU A 179 -12.48 14.06 -4.06
C GLU A 179 -11.12 14.70 -3.86
N MET A 180 -10.32 14.13 -2.95
CA MET A 180 -8.89 14.33 -3.07
C MET A 180 -8.57 13.84 -4.48
N ALA A 181 -8.07 14.72 -5.36
CA ALA A 181 -7.46 14.27 -6.60
C ALA A 181 -6.54 13.10 -6.21
N SER A 182 -6.79 11.90 -6.74
CA SER A 182 -5.93 10.77 -6.44
C SER A 182 -4.54 11.19 -6.88
N VAL A 183 -3.67 11.48 -5.91
CA VAL A 183 -2.27 11.74 -6.22
C VAL A 183 -1.79 10.47 -6.89
N LEU A 184 -1.41 10.59 -8.16
CA LEU A 184 -0.93 9.46 -8.93
C LEU A 184 0.22 8.83 -8.15
N SER A 185 0.04 7.58 -7.74
CA SER A 185 1.06 6.86 -7.00
C SER A 185 2.31 6.68 -7.86
N ALA A 186 3.43 6.36 -7.22
CA ALA A 186 4.68 6.09 -7.90
C ALA A 186 4.50 5.01 -8.98
N PHE A 187 3.72 3.98 -8.67
CA PHE A 187 3.28 2.90 -9.55
C PHE A 187 2.04 2.20 -8.96
N PRO A 188 1.25 1.46 -9.75
CA PRO A 188 0.18 0.61 -9.22
C PRO A 188 0.70 -0.39 -8.19
N GLY A 189 0.11 -0.37 -6.99
CA GLY A 189 0.53 -1.21 -5.85
C GLY A 189 1.53 -0.55 -4.89
N ALA A 190 1.99 0.68 -5.14
CA ALA A 190 2.75 1.44 -4.16
C ALA A 190 1.82 2.05 -3.11
N GLU A 191 2.03 1.71 -1.83
CA GLU A 191 1.24 2.21 -0.68
C GLU A 191 2.12 2.84 0.42
N GLY A 192 1.52 3.61 1.34
CA GLY A 192 2.26 4.28 2.42
C GLY A 192 2.90 5.63 2.04
N PHE A 193 3.76 6.15 2.93
CA PHE A 193 4.21 7.54 2.88
C PHE A 193 5.08 7.93 1.67
N GLY A 194 5.94 7.04 1.17
CA GLY A 194 6.92 7.40 0.13
C GLY A 194 6.38 7.45 -1.30
N THR A 195 5.08 7.22 -1.47
CA THR A 195 4.49 6.84 -2.76
C THR A 195 4.08 8.00 -3.65
N GLN A 196 4.11 9.23 -3.15
CA GLN A 196 3.79 10.42 -3.95
C GLN A 196 4.98 10.91 -4.79
N THR A 197 5.94 10.03 -5.09
CA THR A 197 7.10 10.37 -5.92
C THR A 197 6.77 10.26 -7.41
N THR A 198 7.29 11.21 -8.18
CA THR A 198 7.33 11.11 -9.66
C THR A 198 8.49 10.28 -10.16
N HIS A 199 9.44 9.93 -9.28
CA HIS A 199 10.65 9.16 -9.58
C HIS A 199 11.29 9.61 -10.91
N GLY A 200 11.55 8.71 -11.85
CA GLY A 200 12.11 9.01 -13.18
C GLY A 200 11.10 9.34 -14.28
N ARG A 201 9.80 9.47 -13.97
CA ARG A 201 8.71 9.65 -14.96
C ARG A 201 8.98 10.80 -15.94
N GLY A 202 8.78 10.53 -17.23
CA GLY A 202 9.02 11.48 -18.33
C GLY A 202 10.50 11.84 -18.54
N GLY A 203 11.41 11.15 -17.83
CA GLY A 203 12.85 11.30 -17.95
C GLY A 203 13.46 10.43 -19.05
N GLN A 204 14.78 10.35 -19.03
CA GLN A 204 15.54 9.47 -19.93
C GLN A 204 15.47 8.02 -19.47
N VAL A 205 15.58 7.08 -20.40
CA VAL A 205 15.75 5.66 -20.06
C VAL A 205 17.21 5.26 -20.26
N ILE A 206 17.77 4.58 -19.25
CA ILE A 206 19.20 4.19 -19.24
C ILE A 206 19.31 2.69 -19.04
N ALA A 207 19.89 2.01 -20.03
CA ALA A 207 20.13 0.58 -19.98
C ALA A 207 21.47 0.22 -19.31
N VAL A 208 21.41 -0.56 -18.24
CA VAL A 208 22.57 -1.26 -17.68
C VAL A 208 22.87 -2.48 -18.53
N THR A 209 24.07 -2.53 -19.12
CA THR A 209 24.45 -3.54 -20.13
C THR A 209 25.57 -4.47 -19.67
N ASN A 210 26.18 -4.21 -18.52
CA ASN A 210 27.23 -5.04 -17.96
C ASN A 210 27.22 -5.03 -16.42
N LEU A 211 27.99 -5.94 -15.81
CA LEU A 211 28.10 -6.13 -14.36
C LEU A 211 29.38 -5.50 -13.77
N ASN A 212 30.01 -4.58 -14.49
CA ASN A 212 31.22 -3.93 -13.98
C ASN A 212 30.86 -3.04 -12.79
N ASN A 213 31.81 -2.85 -11.86
CA ASN A 213 31.65 -1.96 -10.71
C ASN A 213 31.40 -0.50 -11.13
N ASP A 214 32.03 -0.06 -12.23
CA ASP A 214 31.97 1.31 -12.73
C ASP A 214 32.15 1.39 -14.27
N GLY A 215 32.08 2.61 -14.78
CA GLY A 215 32.32 2.94 -16.19
C GLY A 215 31.12 2.69 -17.12
N PRO A 216 31.33 2.86 -18.45
CA PRO A 216 30.27 2.84 -19.43
C PRO A 216 29.37 1.60 -19.38
N GLY A 217 28.05 1.83 -19.32
CA GLY A 217 27.01 0.79 -19.29
C GLY A 217 26.84 0.07 -17.95
N SER A 218 27.51 0.53 -16.89
CA SER A 218 27.36 0.00 -15.53
C SER A 218 26.19 0.64 -14.79
N LEU A 219 25.71 -0.01 -13.73
CA LEU A 219 24.67 0.56 -12.86
C LEU A 219 25.15 1.86 -12.19
N ARG A 220 26.44 1.98 -11.86
CA ARG A 220 27.01 3.17 -11.24
C ARG A 220 26.89 4.39 -12.14
N GLU A 221 27.26 4.25 -13.42
CA GLU A 221 27.12 5.34 -14.40
C GLU A 221 25.66 5.78 -14.57
N ALA A 222 24.73 4.82 -14.62
CA ALA A 222 23.30 5.12 -14.73
C ALA A 222 22.77 5.88 -13.49
N ILE A 223 23.20 5.48 -12.29
CA ILE A 223 22.85 6.16 -11.04
C ILE A 223 23.41 7.58 -10.99
N ASP A 224 24.66 7.78 -11.43
CA ASP A 224 25.34 9.08 -11.39
C ASP A 224 24.88 10.06 -12.48
N THR A 225 24.04 9.62 -13.41
CA THR A 225 23.52 10.47 -14.48
C THR A 225 22.51 11.48 -13.92
N SER A 226 22.74 12.77 -14.16
CA SER A 226 21.84 13.82 -13.70
C SER A 226 20.50 13.85 -14.44
N GLY A 227 19.46 14.31 -13.73
CA GLY A 227 18.11 14.50 -14.25
C GLY A 227 17.20 13.27 -14.09
N PRO A 228 15.88 13.43 -14.35
CA PRO A 228 14.91 12.35 -14.24
C PRO A 228 15.30 11.17 -15.12
N ARG A 229 15.30 9.96 -14.55
CA ARG A 229 15.72 8.76 -15.28
C ARG A 229 15.09 7.46 -14.78
N ILE A 230 14.79 6.58 -15.71
CA ILE A 230 14.37 5.20 -15.44
C ILE A 230 15.52 4.28 -15.86
N ILE A 231 16.04 3.50 -14.91
CA ILE A 231 17.16 2.60 -15.10
C ILE A 231 16.62 1.19 -15.30
N VAL A 232 16.88 0.62 -16.48
CA VAL A 232 16.49 -0.73 -16.88
C VAL A 232 17.74 -1.61 -17.07
N PHE A 233 17.56 -2.93 -17.02
CA PHE A 233 18.65 -3.90 -17.09
C PHE A 233 18.56 -4.73 -18.37
N ARG A 234 19.64 -4.73 -19.17
CA ARG A 234 19.83 -5.62 -20.33
C ARG A 234 20.80 -6.76 -20.03
N THR A 235 21.21 -6.90 -18.77
CA THR A 235 22.07 -7.96 -18.23
C THR A 235 21.50 -8.48 -16.92
N SER A 236 21.92 -9.67 -16.51
CA SER A 236 21.58 -10.28 -15.22
C SER A 236 22.82 -10.79 -14.52
N GLY A 237 22.78 -10.88 -13.19
CA GLY A 237 23.92 -11.33 -12.40
C GLY A 237 24.09 -10.63 -11.07
N CYS A 238 25.25 -10.84 -10.48
CA CYS A 238 25.65 -10.21 -9.23
C CYS A 238 26.82 -9.25 -9.49
N ILE A 239 26.59 -7.96 -9.29
CA ILE A 239 27.59 -6.89 -9.45
C ILE A 239 28.49 -6.91 -8.21
N GLN A 240 29.78 -7.15 -8.41
CA GLN A 240 30.79 -7.00 -7.37
C GLN A 240 31.09 -5.51 -7.21
N LEU A 241 30.76 -4.98 -6.03
CA LEU A 241 31.06 -3.60 -5.65
C LEU A 241 32.32 -3.57 -4.77
N ASP A 242 33.16 -2.57 -5.03
CA ASP A 242 34.29 -2.24 -4.17
C ASP A 242 33.89 -1.20 -3.09
N GLU A 243 32.85 -0.42 -3.37
CA GLU A 243 32.25 0.61 -2.51
C GLU A 243 30.76 0.77 -2.82
N ALA A 244 29.99 1.38 -1.92
CA ALA A 244 28.55 1.57 -2.08
C ALA A 244 28.19 2.28 -3.39
N LEU A 245 27.08 1.88 -4.00
CA LEU A 245 26.39 2.72 -4.99
C LEU A 245 25.65 3.81 -4.22
N VAL A 246 25.88 5.08 -4.53
CA VAL A 246 25.28 6.20 -3.80
C VAL A 246 24.41 7.02 -4.74
N ILE A 247 23.09 6.95 -4.57
CA ILE A 247 22.13 7.76 -5.33
C ILE A 247 22.11 9.17 -4.77
N GLN A 248 22.74 10.10 -5.50
CA GLN A 248 22.79 11.52 -5.15
C GLN A 248 21.90 12.39 -6.07
N GLU A 249 21.66 11.91 -7.30
CA GLU A 249 20.82 12.58 -8.28
C GLU A 249 19.36 12.14 -8.10
N PRO A 250 18.42 13.07 -7.80
CA PRO A 250 17.02 12.74 -7.52
C PRO A 250 16.30 12.27 -8.78
N TYR A 251 15.01 11.94 -8.63
CA TYR A 251 14.10 11.59 -9.73
C TYR A 251 14.57 10.33 -10.48
N VAL A 252 14.60 9.20 -9.77
CA VAL A 252 15.10 7.94 -10.36
C VAL A 252 14.26 6.74 -10.00
N MET A 253 14.03 5.89 -11.00
CA MET A 253 13.54 4.54 -10.82
C MET A 253 14.63 3.53 -11.17
N ILE A 254 14.90 2.56 -10.31
CA ILE A 254 15.71 1.37 -10.62
C ILE A 254 14.76 0.18 -10.77
N ALA A 255 14.54 -0.26 -12.02
CA ALA A 255 13.55 -1.28 -12.37
C ALA A 255 14.20 -2.67 -12.51
N GLY A 256 14.53 -3.31 -11.37
CA GLY A 256 15.19 -4.62 -11.32
C GLY A 256 14.42 -5.74 -12.00
N GLN A 257 13.08 -5.62 -12.17
CA GLN A 257 12.24 -6.60 -12.85
C GLN A 257 12.57 -6.75 -14.34
N THR A 258 13.28 -5.80 -14.94
CA THR A 258 13.74 -5.87 -16.34
C THR A 258 14.96 -6.77 -16.52
N ALA A 259 15.70 -7.08 -15.44
CA ALA A 259 16.90 -7.91 -15.52
C ALA A 259 16.54 -9.34 -15.95
N PRO A 260 17.04 -9.87 -17.08
CA PRO A 260 16.55 -11.13 -17.67
C PRO A 260 16.67 -12.39 -16.80
N GLY A 261 17.52 -12.35 -15.77
CA GLY A 261 17.69 -13.41 -14.77
C GLY A 261 17.84 -12.86 -13.35
N GLY A 262 17.45 -11.60 -13.13
CA GLY A 262 17.58 -10.90 -11.85
C GLY A 262 18.93 -10.21 -11.68
N ILE A 263 18.93 -9.18 -10.81
CA ILE A 263 20.11 -8.41 -10.45
C ILE A 263 20.37 -8.48 -8.94
N CYS A 264 21.64 -8.57 -8.57
CA CYS A 264 22.11 -8.58 -7.19
C CYS A 264 23.35 -7.70 -7.02
N LEU A 265 23.50 -7.07 -5.86
CA LEU A 265 24.69 -6.35 -5.43
C LEU A 265 25.44 -7.19 -4.38
N LYS A 266 26.77 -7.22 -4.44
CA LYS A 266 27.63 -7.85 -3.43
C LYS A 266 28.89 -7.06 -3.15
N GLY A 267 29.53 -7.29 -2.00
CA GLY A 267 30.69 -6.56 -1.52
C GLY A 267 30.34 -5.22 -0.86
N SER A 268 29.31 -4.55 -1.35
CA SER A 268 28.68 -3.38 -0.73
C SER A 268 27.20 -3.32 -1.16
N GLY A 269 26.47 -2.32 -0.67
CA GLY A 269 25.05 -2.10 -0.93
C GLY A 269 24.74 -0.86 -1.74
N LEU A 270 23.51 -0.39 -1.58
CA LEU A 270 22.97 0.81 -2.22
C LEU A 270 22.57 1.82 -1.14
N SER A 271 23.15 3.02 -1.21
CA SER A 271 22.81 4.15 -0.35
C SER A 271 22.03 5.20 -1.13
N ILE A 272 20.99 5.77 -0.52
CA ILE A 272 20.16 6.83 -1.08
C ILE A 272 20.36 8.07 -0.23
N ALA A 273 20.90 9.12 -0.85
CA ALA A 273 21.21 10.41 -0.21
C ALA A 273 20.51 11.56 -0.95
N THR A 274 19.30 11.31 -1.44
CA THR A 274 18.49 12.24 -2.24
C THR A 274 17.01 11.89 -2.15
N HIS A 275 16.16 12.58 -2.90
CA HIS A 275 14.71 12.42 -2.89
C HIS A 275 14.15 11.93 -4.23
N ASP A 276 12.88 11.50 -4.20
CA ASP A 276 12.12 11.00 -5.35
C ASP A 276 12.78 9.78 -6.00
N VAL A 277 12.85 8.68 -5.23
CA VAL A 277 13.57 7.46 -5.61
C VAL A 277 12.68 6.23 -5.48
N VAL A 278 12.64 5.41 -6.51
CA VAL A 278 11.99 4.09 -6.50
C VAL A 278 13.02 3.01 -6.82
N VAL A 279 13.10 1.96 -6.00
CA VAL A 279 13.92 0.78 -6.26
C VAL A 279 13.03 -0.45 -6.19
N ARG A 280 12.95 -1.22 -7.28
CA ARG A 280 12.09 -2.40 -7.39
C ARG A 280 12.84 -3.65 -7.77
N PHE A 281 12.55 -4.79 -7.14
CA PHE A 281 13.06 -6.12 -7.51
C PHE A 281 14.60 -6.25 -7.55
N VAL A 282 15.31 -5.40 -6.80
CA VAL A 282 16.79 -5.45 -6.65
C VAL A 282 17.14 -6.24 -5.39
N ARG A 283 18.19 -7.05 -5.49
CA ARG A 283 18.77 -7.76 -4.34
C ARG A 283 20.05 -7.07 -3.90
N SER A 284 20.21 -6.82 -2.62
CA SER A 284 21.47 -6.33 -2.05
C SER A 284 21.96 -7.30 -0.99
N ARG A 285 23.16 -7.85 -1.22
CA ARG A 285 23.78 -8.86 -0.38
C ARG A 285 25.27 -8.58 -0.21
N PRO A 286 25.67 -7.58 0.59
CA PRO A 286 27.07 -7.17 0.71
C PRO A 286 28.00 -8.31 1.13
N GLY A 287 27.60 -9.10 2.13
CA GLY A 287 28.34 -10.27 2.61
C GLY A 287 29.68 -9.93 3.25
N ASP A 288 30.40 -10.98 3.65
CA ASP A 288 31.71 -10.95 4.33
C ASP A 288 32.89 -11.14 3.36
N GLY A 289 32.64 -11.03 2.07
CA GLY A 289 33.66 -11.10 1.03
C GLY A 289 34.41 -9.77 0.80
N PRO A 290 35.23 -9.69 -0.26
CA PRO A 290 35.82 -8.42 -0.72
C PRO A 290 34.75 -7.36 -0.95
N GLY A 291 35.04 -6.12 -0.54
CA GLY A 291 34.11 -5.00 -0.64
C GLY A 291 34.46 -3.83 0.29
N GLU A 292 33.48 -2.98 0.56
CA GLU A 292 33.61 -1.75 1.37
C GLU A 292 34.05 -2.00 2.81
N ASP A 293 34.48 -0.98 3.55
CA ASP A 293 34.76 -1.12 4.98
C ASP A 293 33.59 -1.81 5.73
N PRO A 294 33.85 -2.93 6.47
CA PRO A 294 32.84 -3.62 7.28
C PRO A 294 32.08 -2.75 8.28
N GLU A 295 32.65 -1.62 8.73
CA GLU A 295 32.01 -0.74 9.72
C GLU A 295 30.70 -0.10 9.24
N ASN A 296 30.51 0.08 7.92
CA ASN A 296 29.32 0.75 7.38
C ASN A 296 28.67 -0.04 6.22
N ARG A 297 28.91 -1.36 6.19
CA ARG A 297 28.55 -2.19 5.04
C ARG A 297 27.09 -2.66 5.16
N ASP A 298 26.19 -1.74 4.86
CA ASP A 298 24.74 -1.97 4.82
C ASP A 298 24.29 -2.58 3.49
N ALA A 299 23.17 -3.32 3.48
CA ALA A 299 22.60 -3.77 2.21
C ALA A 299 21.81 -2.65 1.51
N PHE A 300 20.92 -1.97 2.25
CA PHE A 300 20.31 -0.72 1.81
C PHE A 300 20.41 0.33 2.90
N GLN A 301 20.75 1.55 2.49
CA GLN A 301 20.83 2.69 3.40
C GLN A 301 20.08 3.87 2.78
N ILE A 302 19.32 4.58 3.60
CA ILE A 302 18.77 5.90 3.27
C ILE A 302 19.40 6.87 4.25
N ALA A 303 20.45 7.54 3.81
CA ALA A 303 21.25 8.41 4.66
C ALA A 303 21.56 9.72 3.93
N PRO A 304 21.04 10.86 4.42
CA PRO A 304 21.37 12.20 3.92
C PRO A 304 22.81 12.66 4.27
N PHE A 305 23.67 11.76 4.73
CA PHE A 305 25.03 12.03 5.16
C PHE A 305 26.02 11.43 4.16
N LEU A 306 26.69 12.29 3.40
CA LEU A 306 27.76 11.87 2.52
C LEU A 306 29.11 11.94 3.25
N SER A 307 30.07 11.10 2.86
CA SER A 307 31.44 11.07 3.39
C SER A 307 32.21 12.39 3.21
N ASN A 308 31.70 13.28 2.35
CA ASN A 308 32.22 14.63 2.10
C ASN A 308 31.59 15.72 3.01
N ASN A 309 30.78 15.35 4.00
CA ASN A 309 30.03 16.24 4.89
C ASN A 309 28.97 17.13 4.19
N GLU A 310 28.57 16.81 2.97
CA GLU A 310 27.43 17.46 2.32
C GLU A 310 26.11 17.00 2.98
N VAL A 311 25.24 17.97 3.24
CA VAL A 311 23.93 17.80 3.85
C VAL A 311 22.88 17.75 2.76
N ARG A 312 22.07 16.68 2.73
CA ARG A 312 20.97 16.51 1.78
C ARG A 312 19.66 16.19 2.51
N GLU A 313 18.56 16.24 1.77
CA GLU A 313 17.27 15.71 2.21
C GLU A 313 17.01 14.39 1.48
N SER A 314 16.41 13.42 2.16
CA SER A 314 16.03 12.12 1.59
C SER A 314 14.57 11.85 1.86
N TYR A 315 13.73 12.04 0.84
CA TYR A 315 12.29 11.90 0.98
C TYR A 315 11.60 11.39 -0.28
N ASN A 316 10.35 10.95 -0.15
CA ASN A 316 9.58 10.31 -1.22
C ASN A 316 10.35 9.13 -1.83
N ILE A 317 10.67 8.15 -0.99
CA ILE A 317 11.47 6.98 -1.38
C ILE A 317 10.64 5.71 -1.22
N VAL A 318 10.64 4.84 -2.22
CA VAL A 318 9.99 3.53 -2.19
C VAL A 318 11.02 2.44 -2.47
N LEU A 319 11.18 1.53 -1.50
CA LEU A 319 11.82 0.23 -1.71
C LEU A 319 10.70 -0.82 -1.80
N ASP A 320 10.49 -1.39 -2.98
CA ASP A 320 9.40 -2.34 -3.24
C ASP A 320 9.97 -3.65 -3.78
N HIS A 321 9.55 -4.78 -3.21
CA HIS A 321 10.05 -6.10 -3.62
C HIS A 321 11.58 -6.20 -3.65
N VAL A 322 12.28 -5.54 -2.73
CA VAL A 322 13.73 -5.72 -2.61
C VAL A 322 14.05 -6.91 -1.71
N SER A 323 15.21 -7.53 -1.92
CA SER A 323 15.74 -8.53 -0.99
C SER A 323 17.06 -8.06 -0.42
N ALA A 324 17.08 -7.77 0.87
CA ALA A 324 18.21 -7.32 1.62
C ALA A 324 18.67 -8.46 2.54
N SER A 325 19.92 -8.90 2.38
CA SER A 325 20.51 -9.87 3.30
C SER A 325 22.00 -9.65 3.51
N TRP A 326 22.56 -10.30 4.53
CA TRP A 326 24.00 -10.35 4.75
C TRP A 326 24.65 -8.95 4.87
N GLY A 327 23.95 -8.01 5.49
CA GLY A 327 24.55 -6.77 5.97
C GLY A 327 25.56 -7.08 7.09
N ILE A 328 26.63 -6.30 7.15
CA ILE A 328 27.64 -6.42 8.22
C ILE A 328 27.37 -5.43 9.36
N ASP A 329 26.94 -4.20 9.04
CA ASP A 329 26.37 -3.29 10.05
C ASP A 329 24.85 -3.46 10.07
N GLU A 330 24.09 -2.68 9.28
CA GLU A 330 22.64 -2.87 9.13
C GLU A 330 22.26 -3.61 7.84
N THR A 331 21.23 -4.46 7.90
CA THR A 331 20.66 -4.98 6.65
C THR A 331 19.91 -3.86 5.93
N VAL A 332 19.08 -3.10 6.65
CA VAL A 332 18.47 -1.86 6.14
C VAL A 332 18.56 -0.76 7.20
N SER A 333 18.94 0.45 6.78
CA SER A 333 19.00 1.61 7.67
C SER A 333 18.39 2.87 7.04
N VAL A 334 17.77 3.70 7.88
CA VAL A 334 17.24 5.02 7.52
C VAL A 334 17.73 6.02 8.56
N TYR A 335 18.40 7.09 8.17
CA TYR A 335 18.95 8.07 9.11
C TYR A 335 18.38 9.46 8.87
N GLY A 336 17.81 10.08 9.89
CA GLY A 336 17.42 11.49 9.89
C GLY A 336 18.41 12.36 10.68
N SER A 337 17.93 13.54 11.11
CA SER A 337 18.66 14.42 12.03
C SER A 337 17.83 14.73 13.26
N LEU A 338 18.50 14.68 14.42
CA LEU A 338 17.96 15.14 15.70
C LEU A 338 18.18 16.65 15.91
N ASP A 339 18.95 17.33 15.07
CA ASP A 339 19.07 18.78 15.17
C ASP A 339 17.86 19.44 14.50
N PRO A 340 16.97 20.10 15.27
CA PRO A 340 15.78 20.75 14.73
C PRO A 340 16.09 21.96 13.84
N ALA A 341 17.34 22.45 13.85
CA ALA A 341 17.81 23.50 12.95
C ALA A 341 18.50 22.96 11.69
N SER A 342 18.61 21.63 11.56
CA SER A 342 19.25 20.98 10.43
C SER A 342 18.29 20.81 9.26
N ASP A 343 18.82 21.04 8.06
CA ASP A 343 18.15 20.72 6.80
C ASP A 343 18.26 19.21 6.47
N ILE A 344 19.01 18.43 7.25
CA ILE A 344 19.11 16.98 7.10
C ILE A 344 17.79 16.33 7.53
N LYS A 345 17.05 15.74 6.58
CA LYS A 345 15.80 15.05 6.87
C LYS A 345 15.71 13.74 6.11
N ALA A 346 15.22 12.71 6.79
CA ALA A 346 14.70 11.51 6.17
C ALA A 346 13.20 11.44 6.46
N SER A 347 12.36 11.57 5.44
CA SER A 347 10.91 11.48 5.63
C SER A 347 10.20 10.89 4.44
N ASP A 348 8.99 10.38 4.67
CA ASP A 348 8.11 9.93 3.59
C ASP A 348 8.75 8.78 2.80
N ILE A 349 8.94 7.66 3.51
CA ILE A 349 9.66 6.50 3.01
C ILE A 349 8.74 5.28 3.16
N THR A 350 8.59 4.52 2.09
CA THR A 350 7.91 3.22 2.09
C THR A 350 8.94 2.12 1.85
N ILE A 351 8.93 1.09 2.70
CA ILE A 351 9.55 -0.20 2.43
C ILE A 351 8.43 -1.25 2.43
N GLN A 352 8.15 -1.81 1.26
CA GLN A 352 7.02 -2.70 1.05
C GLN A 352 7.41 -4.01 0.40
N TRP A 353 6.68 -5.08 0.74
CA TRP A 353 6.78 -6.38 0.08
C TRP A 353 8.22 -6.88 -0.04
N SER A 354 9.08 -6.59 0.94
CA SER A 354 10.52 -6.83 0.87
C SER A 354 11.01 -7.87 1.88
N VAL A 355 12.07 -8.60 1.52
CA VAL A 355 12.76 -9.53 2.43
C VAL A 355 13.93 -8.81 3.07
N ILE A 356 14.00 -8.80 4.39
CA ILE A 356 15.09 -8.22 5.17
C ILE A 356 15.57 -9.25 6.18
N ALA A 357 16.67 -9.92 5.90
CA ALA A 357 17.05 -11.08 6.70
C ALA A 357 18.55 -11.33 6.78
N GLU A 358 18.94 -12.13 7.79
CA GLU A 358 20.30 -12.66 7.91
C GLU A 358 21.39 -11.57 7.90
N GLY A 359 21.22 -10.50 8.70
CA GLY A 359 22.36 -9.69 9.11
C GLY A 359 23.43 -10.61 9.73
N LEU A 360 24.71 -10.42 9.39
CA LEU A 360 25.76 -11.36 9.80
C LEU A 360 26.22 -11.06 11.23
N ASP A 361 26.25 -12.08 12.10
CA ASP A 361 26.49 -11.87 13.54
C ASP A 361 27.97 -11.84 13.90
N GLU A 362 28.64 -12.98 14.08
CA GLU A 362 30.07 -13.05 14.39
C GLU A 362 30.95 -12.98 13.11
N SER A 363 30.77 -11.91 12.34
CA SER A 363 31.43 -11.71 11.05
C SER A 363 32.56 -10.68 11.10
N LEU A 364 32.64 -9.78 10.11
CA LEU A 364 33.74 -8.81 9.95
C LEU A 364 33.57 -7.50 10.73
N HIS A 365 32.42 -7.26 11.37
CA HIS A 365 32.15 -5.97 11.99
C HIS A 365 33.11 -5.69 13.17
N PRO A 366 33.74 -4.49 13.25
CA PRO A 366 34.79 -4.21 14.24
C PRO A 366 34.29 -4.19 15.69
N LYS A 367 32.97 -4.06 15.91
CA LYS A 367 32.36 -4.09 17.26
C LYS A 367 32.07 -5.51 17.76
N GLY A 368 32.44 -6.56 17.01
CA GLY A 368 32.09 -7.96 17.31
C GLY A 368 30.72 -8.33 16.75
N ALA A 369 30.00 -9.22 17.43
CA ALA A 369 28.64 -9.66 17.07
C ALA A 369 27.74 -8.47 16.67
N HIS A 370 27.25 -8.46 15.43
CA HIS A 370 26.56 -7.30 14.86
C HIS A 370 25.41 -7.59 13.89
N SER A 371 24.70 -8.70 14.04
CA SER A 371 23.55 -8.96 13.16
C SER A 371 22.39 -7.98 13.41
N LYS A 372 22.27 -6.93 12.57
CA LYS A 372 21.21 -5.92 12.66
C LYS A 372 20.26 -5.99 11.46
N GLY A 373 18.95 -6.08 11.73
CA GLY A 373 17.91 -6.11 10.70
C GLY A 373 17.63 -4.73 10.11
N VAL A 374 16.72 -3.98 10.75
CA VAL A 374 16.24 -2.68 10.29
C VAL A 374 16.44 -1.62 11.38
N LEU A 375 17.20 -0.57 11.08
CA LEU A 375 17.32 0.61 11.94
C LEU A 375 16.62 1.82 11.32
N ILE A 376 15.68 2.39 12.06
CA ILE A 376 15.17 3.73 11.80
C ILE A 376 15.84 4.69 12.79
N GLY A 377 16.92 5.30 12.31
CA GLY A 377 17.79 6.23 13.00
C GLY A 377 17.09 7.54 13.37
N GLY A 378 17.69 8.26 14.32
CA GLY A 378 17.04 9.39 14.98
C GLY A 378 16.62 10.49 14.01
N GLY A 379 15.42 11.04 14.20
CA GLY A 379 14.89 12.14 13.40
C GLY A 379 14.17 11.74 12.11
N ALA A 380 14.18 10.47 11.71
CA ALA A 380 13.47 9.99 10.53
C ALA A 380 11.94 9.93 10.76
N GLN A 381 11.13 10.56 9.90
CA GLN A 381 9.67 10.68 10.10
C GLN A 381 8.89 10.01 8.96
N ASN A 382 7.61 9.70 9.17
CA ASN A 382 6.70 9.19 8.13
C ASN A 382 7.28 7.95 7.42
N ILE A 383 7.61 6.91 8.19
CA ILE A 383 8.17 5.67 7.66
C ILE A 383 7.08 4.60 7.60
N SER A 384 6.74 4.13 6.40
CA SER A 384 5.86 2.97 6.20
C SER A 384 6.71 1.71 6.03
N LEU A 385 6.47 0.72 6.88
CA LEU A 385 7.00 -0.64 6.72
C LEU A 385 5.80 -1.58 6.61
N HIS A 386 5.54 -2.14 5.43
CA HIS A 386 4.42 -3.07 5.30
C HIS A 386 4.68 -4.28 4.42
N HIS A 387 4.01 -5.38 4.75
CA HIS A 387 4.07 -6.63 3.97
C HIS A 387 5.50 -7.19 3.79
N ASN A 388 6.40 -6.90 4.74
CA ASN A 388 7.79 -7.36 4.69
C ASN A 388 7.99 -8.65 5.50
N ILE A 389 9.02 -9.41 5.14
CA ILE A 389 9.65 -10.39 6.05
C ILE A 389 10.85 -9.74 6.72
N ILE A 390 10.92 -9.81 8.05
CA ILE A 390 12.11 -9.42 8.83
C ILE A 390 12.56 -10.64 9.64
N ALA A 391 13.62 -11.33 9.21
CA ALA A 391 13.95 -12.67 9.72
C ALA A 391 15.43 -12.89 10.04
N HIS A 392 15.71 -13.75 11.03
CA HIS A 392 17.07 -14.26 11.32
C HIS A 392 18.14 -13.19 11.57
N ASN A 393 17.75 -12.03 12.08
CA ASN A 393 18.68 -11.05 12.63
C ASN A 393 18.82 -11.26 14.15
N ALA A 394 19.96 -10.88 14.74
CA ALA A 394 20.10 -10.90 16.20
C ALA A 394 19.33 -9.75 16.84
N GLU A 395 19.40 -8.54 16.28
CA GLU A 395 18.76 -7.34 16.81
C GLU A 395 18.08 -6.50 15.73
N ARG A 396 17.23 -5.55 16.17
CA ARG A 396 16.57 -4.52 15.37
C ARG A 396 15.54 -5.06 14.36
N HIS A 397 14.39 -5.52 14.85
CA HIS A 397 13.32 -6.08 14.01
C HIS A 397 12.00 -5.31 14.04
N PRO A 398 11.91 -4.08 13.52
CA PRO A 398 12.92 -3.02 13.44
C PRO A 398 13.24 -2.39 14.82
N LEU A 399 14.29 -1.57 14.87
CA LEU A 399 14.56 -0.64 15.99
C LEU A 399 14.37 0.81 15.54
N PHE A 400 13.54 1.56 16.25
CA PHE A 400 13.35 2.99 16.09
C PHE A 400 14.13 3.79 17.13
N LYS A 401 14.71 4.93 16.75
CA LYS A 401 15.44 5.84 17.64
C LYS A 401 14.58 7.06 18.00
N THR A 402 15.21 8.04 18.65
CA THR A 402 14.53 9.24 19.11
C THR A 402 14.01 10.08 17.95
N GLY A 403 12.83 10.69 18.11
CA GLY A 403 12.26 11.60 17.13
C GLY A 403 11.91 10.89 15.82
N THR A 404 11.38 9.66 15.89
CA THR A 404 10.99 8.88 14.71
C THR A 404 9.53 8.45 14.72
N THR A 405 8.90 8.42 13.55
CA THR A 405 7.54 7.88 13.37
C THR A 405 7.51 6.71 12.39
N GLY A 406 6.72 5.68 12.71
CA GLY A 406 6.67 4.45 11.93
C GLY A 406 5.27 3.81 11.86
N ASP A 407 4.79 3.54 10.66
CA ASP A 407 3.55 2.81 10.38
C ASP A 407 3.91 1.39 9.92
N LEU A 408 3.74 0.43 10.84
CA LEU A 408 4.10 -0.97 10.64
C LEU A 408 2.83 -1.78 10.41
N VAL A 409 2.59 -2.19 9.17
CA VAL A 409 1.35 -2.87 8.79
C VAL A 409 1.64 -4.24 8.18
N ASN A 410 1.05 -5.30 8.73
CA ASN A 410 1.09 -6.65 8.15
C ASN A 410 2.51 -7.19 7.84
N ASN A 411 3.52 -6.84 8.64
CA ASN A 411 4.85 -7.45 8.52
C ASN A 411 4.89 -8.82 9.21
N VAL A 412 5.70 -9.72 8.65
CA VAL A 412 6.04 -11.03 9.23
C VAL A 412 7.44 -10.95 9.83
N ILE A 413 7.54 -11.09 11.14
CA ILE A 413 8.80 -11.00 11.87
C ILE A 413 9.12 -12.37 12.46
N TYR A 414 10.30 -12.90 12.17
CA TYR A 414 10.64 -14.30 12.46
C TYR A 414 12.03 -14.44 13.08
N ASN A 415 12.17 -15.39 14.02
CA ASN A 415 13.43 -15.72 14.67
C ASN A 415 14.13 -14.46 15.21
N ALA A 416 13.36 -13.64 15.94
CA ALA A 416 13.76 -12.32 16.41
C ALA A 416 13.94 -12.32 17.94
N PRO A 417 15.18 -12.43 18.45
CA PRO A 417 15.44 -12.52 19.89
C PRO A 417 14.94 -11.32 20.71
N TRP A 418 14.94 -10.12 20.10
CA TRP A 418 14.59 -8.85 20.74
C TRP A 418 13.36 -8.14 20.16
N GLY A 419 12.77 -8.65 19.07
CA GLY A 419 11.56 -8.12 18.44
C GLY A 419 11.65 -6.65 17.97
N ILE A 420 10.50 -5.99 17.90
CA ILE A 420 10.38 -4.56 17.57
C ILE A 420 10.78 -3.74 18.80
N GLY A 421 11.48 -2.63 18.61
CA GLY A 421 11.83 -1.71 19.71
C GLY A 421 11.77 -0.25 19.33
N LEU A 422 11.66 0.61 20.34
CA LEU A 422 11.84 2.05 20.23
C LEU A 422 12.69 2.57 21.40
N VAL A 423 13.73 3.33 21.07
CA VAL A 423 14.64 3.97 22.03
C VAL A 423 14.56 5.48 21.85
N ASN A 424 13.90 6.13 22.79
CA ASN A 424 13.70 7.57 22.87
C ASN A 424 14.42 8.12 24.12
N GLU A 425 15.63 8.65 23.94
CA GLU A 425 16.52 9.03 25.04
C GLU A 425 16.64 10.55 25.23
N ASP A 426 16.11 11.36 24.29
CA ASP A 426 16.19 12.82 24.35
C ASP A 426 14.80 13.47 24.44
N ALA A 427 14.40 13.79 25.67
CA ALA A 427 13.11 14.43 25.97
C ALA A 427 13.02 15.87 25.43
N THR A 428 14.14 16.47 25.00
CA THR A 428 14.17 17.83 24.48
C THR A 428 13.80 17.90 23.01
N GLN A 429 13.76 16.76 22.31
CA GLN A 429 13.47 16.70 20.88
C GLN A 429 12.05 17.13 20.53
N ILE A 430 11.96 17.98 19.51
CA ILE A 430 10.67 18.56 19.05
C ILE A 430 9.85 17.57 18.23
N ASN A 431 10.52 16.65 17.53
CA ASN A 431 9.84 15.69 16.66
C ASN A 431 9.22 14.56 17.50
N PRO A 432 7.99 14.14 17.18
CA PRO A 432 7.33 13.06 17.91
C PRO A 432 8.08 11.74 17.71
N SER A 433 8.00 10.88 18.72
CA SER A 433 8.38 9.48 18.61
C SER A 433 7.12 8.64 18.69
N GLY A 434 6.79 7.84 17.70
CA GLY A 434 5.61 7.00 17.83
C GLY A 434 5.40 6.00 16.72
N LEU A 435 4.71 4.91 17.05
CA LEU A 435 4.50 3.79 16.15
C LEU A 435 3.03 3.39 16.09
N ASN A 436 2.54 3.17 14.87
CA ASN A 436 1.34 2.39 14.63
C ASN A 436 1.79 0.97 14.29
N LEU A 437 1.26 -0.04 14.98
CA LEU A 437 1.52 -1.44 14.70
C LEU A 437 0.18 -2.13 14.45
N ILE A 438 -0.07 -2.52 13.20
CA ILE A 438 -1.36 -3.01 12.76
C ILE A 438 -1.18 -4.36 12.04
N GLY A 439 -1.82 -5.41 12.57
CA GLY A 439 -1.89 -6.72 11.91
C GLY A 439 -0.53 -7.41 11.65
N ASN A 440 0.52 -7.04 12.38
CA ASN A 440 1.84 -7.69 12.25
C ASN A 440 1.85 -9.05 12.94
N THR A 441 2.68 -9.97 12.47
CA THR A 441 2.85 -11.31 13.05
C THR A 441 4.29 -11.53 13.49
N MET A 442 4.49 -11.77 14.78
CA MET A 442 5.76 -12.19 15.37
C MET A 442 5.77 -13.71 15.58
N ILE A 443 6.81 -14.38 15.12
CA ILE A 443 6.93 -15.86 15.11
C ILE A 443 8.26 -16.27 15.76
N GLU A 444 8.19 -17.21 16.70
CA GLU A 444 9.37 -17.82 17.33
C GLU A 444 10.14 -18.71 16.35
N GLY A 445 11.46 -18.56 16.31
CA GLY A 445 12.38 -19.45 15.61
C GLY A 445 13.44 -20.07 16.54
N PRO A 446 14.40 -20.84 16.00
CA PRO A 446 15.40 -21.56 16.81
C PRO A 446 16.28 -20.69 17.72
N ASP A 447 16.50 -19.42 17.38
CA ASP A 447 17.29 -18.46 18.18
C ASP A 447 16.41 -17.47 18.96
N SER A 448 15.09 -17.57 18.83
CA SER A 448 14.15 -16.80 19.65
C SER A 448 14.35 -17.12 21.14
N THR A 449 14.09 -16.13 21.99
CA THR A 449 14.14 -16.32 23.44
C THR A 449 12.78 -16.75 24.00
N ASP A 450 12.75 -17.21 25.25
CA ASP A 450 11.53 -17.57 25.99
C ASP A 450 10.58 -16.37 26.26
N LYS A 451 10.92 -15.19 25.72
CA LYS A 451 10.21 -13.92 25.87
C LYS A 451 10.08 -13.22 24.52
N THR A 452 9.70 -13.94 23.47
CA THR A 452 9.50 -13.37 22.14
C THR A 452 8.19 -12.61 22.08
N TYR A 453 8.21 -11.32 22.42
CA TYR A 453 7.10 -10.39 22.26
C TYR A 453 7.19 -9.64 20.93
N GLY A 454 6.05 -9.07 20.51
CA GLY A 454 5.98 -8.22 19.34
C GLY A 454 6.77 -6.93 19.48
N LEU A 455 6.49 -6.17 20.54
CA LEU A 455 7.13 -4.89 20.86
C LEU A 455 7.77 -4.94 22.25
N ASN A 456 9.04 -4.60 22.35
CA ASN A 456 9.80 -4.54 23.61
C ASN A 456 10.12 -3.08 23.96
N LEU A 457 9.66 -2.64 25.13
CA LEU A 457 9.82 -1.29 25.65
C LEU A 457 10.50 -1.30 27.02
N ASP A 458 11.48 -0.44 27.21
CA ASP A 458 12.21 -0.28 28.47
C ASP A 458 12.16 1.20 28.89
N GLY A 459 11.63 1.44 30.09
CA GLY A 459 11.42 2.78 30.63
C GLY A 459 12.70 3.57 30.87
N ASN A 460 13.87 2.92 30.92
CA ASN A 460 15.15 3.62 30.99
C ASN A 460 15.52 4.31 29.67
N TYR A 461 14.86 3.95 28.57
CA TYR A 461 15.14 4.40 27.22
C TYR A 461 13.92 5.03 26.56
N LEU A 462 12.94 5.48 27.34
CA LEU A 462 11.73 6.12 26.84
C LEU A 462 11.44 7.40 27.60
N THR A 463 11.11 8.45 26.84
CA THR A 463 10.58 9.70 27.39
C THR A 463 9.08 9.77 27.15
N GLU A 464 8.35 10.53 27.98
CA GLU A 464 6.89 10.73 27.92
C GLU A 464 6.35 11.24 26.57
N ARG A 465 7.22 11.57 25.61
CA ARG A 465 6.86 11.98 24.24
C ARG A 465 6.71 10.82 23.27
N ALA A 466 6.95 9.58 23.70
CA ALA A 466 6.68 8.40 22.90
C ALA A 466 5.19 8.01 22.99
N ALA A 467 4.62 7.53 21.89
CA ALA A 467 3.26 6.98 21.87
C ALA A 467 3.15 5.78 20.92
N PHE A 468 2.30 4.81 21.27
CA PHE A 468 2.13 3.58 20.51
C PHE A 468 0.65 3.25 20.32
N PHE A 469 0.30 2.86 19.10
CA PHE A 469 -0.99 2.28 18.75
C PHE A 469 -0.78 0.83 18.30
N VAL A 470 -1.51 -0.11 18.90
CA VAL A 470 -1.45 -1.54 18.55
C VAL A 470 -2.85 -2.04 18.22
N GLN A 471 -2.99 -2.76 17.11
CA GLN A 471 -4.27 -3.34 16.69
C GLN A 471 -4.07 -4.62 15.87
N GLY A 472 -4.76 -5.71 16.24
CA GLY A 472 -4.83 -6.94 15.45
C GLY A 472 -3.51 -7.70 15.31
N ASN A 473 -2.45 -7.33 16.02
CA ASN A 473 -1.14 -7.97 15.91
C ASN A 473 -1.13 -9.35 16.60
N LYS A 474 -0.27 -10.27 16.14
CA LYS A 474 -0.08 -11.60 16.73
C LYS A 474 1.35 -11.81 17.18
N SER A 475 1.50 -12.50 18.30
CA SER A 475 2.79 -12.94 18.85
C SER A 475 2.57 -14.21 19.67
N PRO A 476 3.64 -14.92 20.11
CA PRO A 476 3.50 -16.04 21.03
C PRO A 476 2.68 -15.72 22.30
N GLN A 477 2.71 -14.47 22.78
CA GLN A 477 1.95 -14.02 23.96
C GLN A 477 0.56 -13.48 23.61
N ARG A 478 0.32 -13.04 22.36
CA ARG A 478 -1.00 -12.66 21.85
C ARG A 478 -1.38 -13.49 20.63
N GLN A 479 -2.08 -14.61 20.86
CA GLN A 479 -2.35 -15.64 19.85
C GLN A 479 -3.67 -15.43 19.11
N ASN A 480 -4.64 -14.72 19.68
CA ASN A 480 -5.95 -14.53 19.07
C ASN A 480 -6.61 -13.21 19.51
N ASP A 481 -7.68 -12.80 18.82
CA ASP A 481 -8.30 -11.49 19.01
C ASP A 481 -9.24 -11.39 20.21
N SER A 482 -9.37 -12.46 21.00
CA SER A 482 -10.03 -12.40 22.31
C SER A 482 -9.10 -11.94 23.43
N GLN A 483 -7.79 -11.93 23.18
CA GLN A 483 -6.78 -11.41 24.09
C GLN A 483 -6.63 -9.89 23.98
N ASP A 484 -6.07 -9.27 25.01
CA ASP A 484 -5.78 -7.84 24.99
C ASP A 484 -4.79 -7.52 23.86
N GLU A 485 -5.02 -6.44 23.11
CA GLU A 485 -4.08 -5.92 22.10
C GLU A 485 -2.68 -5.70 22.69
N TRP A 486 -2.63 -5.29 23.95
CA TRP A 486 -1.39 -5.00 24.65
C TRP A 486 -0.64 -6.23 25.17
N ASP A 487 -1.20 -7.45 25.08
CA ASP A 487 -0.45 -8.69 25.32
C ASP A 487 0.71 -8.86 24.30
N PHE A 488 0.66 -8.13 23.17
CA PHE A 488 1.74 -8.03 22.19
C PHE A 488 2.97 -7.26 22.69
N VAL A 489 2.83 -6.45 23.74
CA VAL A 489 3.85 -5.51 24.23
C VAL A 489 4.45 -6.00 25.54
N ARG A 490 5.77 -6.10 25.58
CA ARG A 490 6.54 -6.29 26.81
C ARG A 490 7.10 -4.98 27.31
N THR A 491 6.94 -4.75 28.61
CA THR A 491 7.53 -3.60 29.30
C THR A 491 8.56 -4.02 30.35
N VAL A 492 9.57 -3.17 30.53
CA VAL A 492 10.56 -3.23 31.61
C VAL A 492 10.62 -1.84 32.25
N ASP A 493 10.52 -1.78 33.59
CA ASP A 493 10.61 -0.56 34.39
C ASP A 493 9.75 0.63 33.87
N LEU A 494 8.55 0.33 33.37
CA LEU A 494 7.67 1.29 32.69
C LEU A 494 6.21 1.06 33.06
N ASP A 495 5.46 2.16 33.25
CA ASP A 495 3.99 2.15 33.22
C ASP A 495 3.50 2.38 31.77
N ILE A 496 3.00 1.33 31.16
CA ILE A 496 2.60 1.35 29.75
C ILE A 496 1.46 2.34 29.48
N ASP A 497 0.54 2.55 30.43
CA ASP A 497 -0.65 3.40 30.25
C ASP A 497 -0.30 4.86 29.91
N THR A 498 0.92 5.30 30.23
CA THR A 498 1.44 6.63 29.85
C THR A 498 1.67 6.77 28.33
N TYR A 499 1.91 5.66 27.63
CA TYR A 499 2.35 5.63 26.23
C TYR A 499 1.29 5.06 25.28
N ARG A 500 0.18 4.53 25.82
CA ARG A 500 -0.88 3.91 25.03
C ARG A 500 -1.71 4.96 24.29
N ALA A 501 -1.87 4.77 22.98
CA ALA A 501 -2.85 5.51 22.18
C ALA A 501 -4.07 4.62 21.88
N ASN A 502 -5.27 5.21 21.92
CA ASN A 502 -6.54 4.52 21.61
C ASN A 502 -6.93 4.62 20.12
N SER A 503 -6.14 5.35 19.34
CA SER A 503 -6.25 5.54 17.88
C SER A 503 -4.83 5.63 17.32
N PRO A 504 -4.64 5.52 15.99
CA PRO A 504 -3.35 5.78 15.37
C PRO A 504 -2.70 7.07 15.90
N VAL A 505 -1.41 6.99 16.20
CA VAL A 505 -0.62 8.07 16.83
C VAL A 505 -0.47 9.27 15.89
N PHE A 506 -0.50 8.99 14.60
CA PHE A 506 -0.51 9.94 13.50
C PHE A 506 -1.33 9.34 12.35
N GLN A 507 -1.80 10.20 11.44
CA GLN A 507 -2.50 9.77 10.24
C GLN A 507 -1.47 9.25 9.22
N ALA A 508 -1.58 7.98 8.85
CA ALA A 508 -0.79 7.38 7.77
C ALA A 508 -1.63 7.31 6.48
N PRO A 509 -0.99 7.36 5.29
CA PRO A 509 -1.64 6.97 4.04
C PRO A 509 -2.18 5.54 4.14
N PRO A 510 -3.27 5.24 3.43
CA PRO A 510 -3.86 3.90 3.45
C PRO A 510 -2.87 2.86 2.93
N VAL A 511 -2.87 1.71 3.59
CA VAL A 511 -2.19 0.48 3.19
C VAL A 511 -3.24 -0.62 3.20
N THR A 512 -3.31 -1.41 2.14
CA THR A 512 -4.21 -2.56 2.08
C THR A 512 -3.88 -3.49 3.24
N THR A 513 -4.87 -3.79 4.08
CA THR A 513 -4.64 -4.48 5.36
C THR A 513 -5.50 -5.72 5.47
N TRP A 514 -4.90 -6.81 5.93
CA TRP A 514 -5.54 -8.10 6.21
C TRP A 514 -5.44 -8.46 7.69
N PRO A 515 -6.30 -9.35 8.21
CA PRO A 515 -6.07 -10.02 9.49
C PRO A 515 -4.69 -10.68 9.52
N ALA A 516 -3.99 -10.60 10.66
CA ALA A 516 -2.58 -10.99 10.77
C ALA A 516 -2.23 -12.42 10.29
N ASP A 517 -3.12 -13.39 10.51
CA ASP A 517 -2.91 -14.78 10.05
C ASP A 517 -3.03 -14.91 8.51
N GLU A 518 -3.93 -14.15 7.90
CA GLU A 518 -4.10 -14.09 6.43
C GLU A 518 -2.94 -13.31 5.81
N ALA A 519 -2.64 -12.13 6.36
CA ALA A 519 -1.50 -11.32 5.99
C ALA A 519 -0.20 -12.11 5.99
N ARG A 520 0.02 -12.98 6.98
CA ARG A 520 1.20 -13.83 7.04
C ARG A 520 1.35 -14.68 5.78
N GLU A 521 0.30 -15.41 5.37
CA GLU A 521 0.39 -16.27 4.20
C GLU A 521 0.54 -15.46 2.91
N THR A 522 -0.22 -14.37 2.77
CA THR A 522 -0.13 -13.46 1.62
C THR A 522 1.28 -12.91 1.45
N VAL A 523 1.90 -12.44 2.54
CA VAL A 523 3.29 -11.95 2.52
C VAL A 523 4.26 -13.06 2.12
N LEU A 524 4.15 -14.25 2.74
CA LEU A 524 5.07 -15.36 2.45
C LEU A 524 5.00 -15.84 0.99
N ASP A 525 3.89 -15.61 0.29
CA ASP A 525 3.76 -15.96 -1.13
C ASP A 525 4.41 -14.92 -2.06
N ALA A 526 4.29 -13.63 -1.75
CA ALA A 526 4.60 -12.54 -2.69
C ALA A 526 5.93 -11.79 -2.44
N VAL A 527 6.37 -11.69 -1.18
CA VAL A 527 7.46 -10.81 -0.72
C VAL A 527 8.83 -11.02 -1.39
N GLY A 528 9.65 -9.98 -1.50
CA GLY A 528 11.05 -10.00 -1.94
C GLY A 528 11.20 -9.81 -3.44
N ALA A 529 12.44 -9.84 -3.94
CA ALA A 529 12.71 -9.77 -5.37
C ALA A 529 12.28 -11.08 -6.05
N THR A 530 11.01 -11.13 -6.47
CA THR A 530 10.41 -12.31 -7.11
C THR A 530 10.57 -12.33 -8.62
N LEU A 531 10.97 -11.21 -9.22
CA LEU A 531 11.16 -11.10 -10.67
C LEU A 531 12.64 -11.08 -11.07
N PRO A 532 12.95 -11.67 -12.25
CA PRO A 532 12.08 -12.53 -13.07
C PRO A 532 11.83 -13.91 -12.43
N GLN A 533 12.54 -14.21 -11.33
CA GLN A 533 12.31 -15.38 -10.49
C GLN A 533 12.78 -15.10 -9.06
N ARG A 534 12.13 -15.72 -8.07
CA ARG A 534 12.64 -15.80 -6.70
C ARG A 534 13.93 -16.64 -6.68
N ASP A 535 14.94 -16.21 -5.93
CA ASP A 535 16.18 -16.97 -5.81
C ASP A 535 16.22 -17.92 -4.61
N ALA A 536 17.27 -18.73 -4.53
CA ALA A 536 17.41 -19.77 -3.53
C ALA A 536 17.58 -19.24 -2.09
N VAL A 537 18.04 -18.00 -1.91
CA VAL A 537 18.22 -17.41 -0.57
C VAL A 537 16.86 -17.01 -0.02
N ASP A 538 16.08 -16.24 -0.78
CA ASP A 538 14.75 -15.83 -0.36
C ASP A 538 13.80 -17.02 -0.20
N ALA A 539 13.88 -18.00 -1.13
CA ALA A 539 13.10 -19.22 -1.03
C ALA A 539 13.40 -20.00 0.26
N ARG A 540 14.68 -20.13 0.64
CA ARG A 540 15.08 -20.76 1.90
C ARG A 540 14.53 -19.99 3.10
N ILE A 541 14.67 -18.67 3.14
CA ILE A 541 14.20 -17.85 4.26
C ILE A 541 12.68 -18.01 4.44
N ILE A 542 11.90 -17.99 3.35
CA ILE A 542 10.45 -18.22 3.41
C ILE A 542 10.13 -19.63 3.91
N ASP A 543 10.85 -20.64 3.42
CA ASP A 543 10.71 -22.02 3.90
C ASP A 543 11.06 -22.13 5.40
N ASP A 544 12.07 -21.40 5.87
CA ASP A 544 12.44 -21.37 7.29
C ASP A 544 11.33 -20.74 8.15
N VAL A 545 10.73 -19.63 7.71
CA VAL A 545 9.57 -19.03 8.40
C VAL A 545 8.39 -20.01 8.45
N ARG A 546 8.07 -20.67 7.33
CA ARG A 546 6.95 -21.62 7.26
C ARG A 546 7.15 -22.84 8.15
N ASN A 547 8.38 -23.33 8.25
CA ASN A 547 8.70 -24.58 8.94
C ASN A 547 9.22 -24.39 10.37
N GLY A 548 9.46 -23.15 10.80
CA GLY A 548 10.05 -22.90 12.11
C GLY A 548 11.53 -23.33 12.18
N THR A 549 12.28 -23.21 11.09
CA THR A 549 13.69 -23.62 10.96
C THR A 549 14.64 -22.43 10.77
N GLY A 550 15.84 -22.65 10.23
CA GLY A 550 16.85 -21.59 10.06
C GLY A 550 17.57 -21.22 11.35
N ARG A 551 18.49 -20.25 11.26
CA ARG A 551 19.25 -19.70 12.38
C ARG A 551 19.83 -18.33 12.03
N ILE A 552 20.25 -17.57 13.02
CA ILE A 552 21.19 -16.45 12.84
C ILE A 552 22.54 -17.02 12.38
N ILE A 553 23.19 -16.33 11.44
CA ILE A 553 24.39 -16.83 10.74
C ILE A 553 25.55 -15.84 10.85
N ASP A 554 26.77 -16.35 10.67
CA ASP A 554 28.01 -15.57 10.76
C ASP A 554 28.58 -15.25 9.36
N SER A 555 28.26 -16.10 8.38
CA SER A 555 28.72 -15.98 7.00
C SER A 555 27.66 -16.47 6.01
N PRO A 556 27.59 -15.90 4.79
CA PRO A 556 26.76 -16.48 3.72
C PRO A 556 27.06 -17.97 3.47
N GLU A 557 28.30 -18.41 3.71
CA GLU A 557 28.71 -19.82 3.54
C GLU A 557 28.02 -20.78 4.53
N ASP A 558 27.50 -20.29 5.66
CA ASP A 558 26.69 -21.08 6.59
C ASP A 558 25.39 -21.60 5.96
N VAL A 559 24.97 -20.95 4.87
CA VAL A 559 23.70 -21.18 4.20
C VAL A 559 23.87 -21.27 2.68
N SER A 560 24.97 -21.89 2.24
CA SER A 560 25.29 -22.21 0.82
C SER A 560 25.79 -21.05 -0.04
N GLY A 561 26.03 -19.86 0.53
CA GLY A 561 26.62 -18.72 -0.16
C GLY A 561 25.72 -18.09 -1.24
N TYR A 562 26.33 -17.30 -2.12
CA TYR A 562 25.63 -16.59 -3.19
C TYR A 562 24.99 -17.54 -4.20
N PRO A 563 23.71 -17.34 -4.56
CA PRO A 563 23.07 -18.15 -5.59
C PRO A 563 23.62 -17.81 -6.98
N SER A 564 23.48 -18.74 -7.92
CA SER A 564 23.73 -18.47 -9.34
C SER A 564 22.54 -17.73 -9.96
N TYR A 565 22.82 -16.64 -10.67
CA TYR A 565 21.81 -15.92 -11.45
C TYR A 565 21.84 -16.42 -12.89
N PRO A 566 20.69 -16.87 -13.45
CA PRO A 566 20.64 -17.27 -14.84
C PRO A 566 21.07 -16.12 -15.76
N THR A 567 21.89 -16.42 -16.76
CA THR A 567 22.10 -15.50 -17.87
C THR A 567 20.85 -15.52 -18.75
N GLY A 568 20.20 -14.39 -18.91
CA GLY A 568 19.09 -14.24 -19.87
C GLY A 568 19.48 -13.33 -21.03
N THR A 569 18.71 -13.39 -22.12
CA THR A 569 18.79 -12.42 -23.21
C THR A 569 17.71 -11.39 -22.99
N ALA A 570 18.08 -10.12 -22.87
CA ALA A 570 17.09 -9.06 -22.81
C ALA A 570 16.30 -9.00 -24.12
N PRO A 571 15.00 -8.69 -24.06
CA PRO A 571 14.23 -8.39 -25.27
C PRO A 571 14.91 -7.30 -26.10
N VAL A 572 14.73 -7.38 -27.42
CA VAL A 572 15.17 -6.33 -28.34
C VAL A 572 14.34 -5.07 -28.05
N ASP A 573 15.04 -3.94 -28.02
CA ASP A 573 14.56 -2.58 -27.82
C ASP A 573 15.41 -1.74 -28.78
N SER A 574 14.84 -1.43 -29.94
CA SER A 574 15.55 -0.93 -31.12
C SER A 574 15.88 0.56 -31.02
N ASP A 575 15.05 1.34 -30.33
CA ASP A 575 15.22 2.78 -30.13
C ASP A 575 15.75 3.16 -28.73
N ALA A 576 15.87 2.18 -27.83
CA ALA A 576 16.43 2.27 -26.49
C ALA A 576 15.57 3.09 -25.51
N ASP A 577 14.25 3.04 -25.65
CA ASP A 577 13.32 3.76 -24.79
C ASP A 577 12.85 2.97 -23.56
N GLY A 578 13.33 1.72 -23.40
CA GLY A 578 13.04 0.86 -22.27
C GLY A 578 11.99 -0.20 -22.54
N MET A 579 11.18 -0.03 -23.58
CA MET A 579 10.16 -0.98 -23.99
C MET A 579 10.73 -1.96 -25.03
N PRO A 580 10.27 -3.22 -25.07
CA PRO A 580 10.64 -4.11 -26.16
C PRO A 580 9.84 -3.83 -27.43
N ASP A 581 10.48 -3.96 -28.61
CA ASP A 581 9.83 -3.78 -29.92
C ASP A 581 8.48 -4.55 -30.00
N SER A 582 8.46 -5.77 -29.46
CA SER A 582 7.26 -6.61 -29.48
C SER A 582 6.12 -6.09 -28.61
N TRP A 583 6.44 -5.44 -27.49
CA TRP A 583 5.45 -4.84 -26.61
C TRP A 583 4.88 -3.57 -27.24
N GLU A 584 5.74 -2.76 -27.85
CA GLU A 584 5.34 -1.55 -28.57
C GLU A 584 4.41 -1.86 -29.75
N GLU A 585 4.75 -2.86 -30.57
CA GLU A 585 3.91 -3.32 -31.68
C GLU A 585 2.52 -3.78 -31.20
N GLU A 586 2.46 -4.52 -30.08
CA GLU A 586 1.20 -4.96 -29.47
C GLU A 586 0.33 -3.79 -28.98
N HIS A 587 0.98 -2.70 -28.57
CA HIS A 587 0.38 -1.52 -27.98
C HIS A 587 0.22 -0.33 -28.95
N HIS A 588 0.49 -0.56 -30.23
CA HIS A 588 0.38 0.39 -31.33
C HIS A 588 1.32 1.60 -31.21
N LEU A 589 2.52 1.37 -30.67
CA LEU A 589 3.65 2.30 -30.59
C LEU A 589 4.67 2.01 -31.73
N ASP A 590 5.63 2.91 -31.93
CA ASP A 590 6.62 2.83 -33.00
C ASP A 590 8.00 2.45 -32.45
N ALA A 591 8.40 1.19 -32.61
CA ALA A 591 9.67 0.63 -32.10
C ALA A 591 10.96 1.28 -32.63
N ASP A 592 10.85 2.29 -33.49
CA ASP A 592 11.95 3.12 -33.98
C ASP A 592 11.87 4.59 -33.47
N ASP A 593 10.88 4.96 -32.65
CA ASP A 593 10.66 6.33 -32.11
C ASP A 593 10.78 6.42 -30.58
N PRO A 594 11.97 6.78 -30.05
CA PRO A 594 12.23 6.75 -28.62
C PRO A 594 11.51 7.85 -27.83
N SER A 595 10.76 8.71 -28.51
CA SER A 595 10.00 9.77 -27.84
C SER A 595 8.65 9.26 -27.33
N ASP A 596 8.12 8.17 -27.87
CA ASP A 596 6.80 7.67 -27.51
C ASP A 596 6.78 6.96 -26.14
N GLY A 597 7.90 6.39 -25.68
CA GLY A 597 8.04 5.83 -24.33
C GLY A 597 7.73 6.81 -23.20
N THR A 598 8.01 8.10 -23.40
CA THR A 598 7.70 9.16 -22.42
C THR A 598 6.30 9.75 -22.55
N THR A 599 5.53 9.33 -23.54
CA THR A 599 4.13 9.77 -23.71
C THR A 599 3.21 8.96 -22.83
N ASP A 600 2.04 9.54 -22.56
CA ASP A 600 0.94 8.91 -21.84
C ASP A 600 -0.21 8.75 -22.85
N ARG A 601 -0.38 7.54 -23.38
CA ARG A 601 -1.28 7.27 -24.51
C ARG A 601 -2.74 7.13 -24.11
N ASP A 602 -3.03 6.79 -22.85
CA ASP A 602 -4.40 6.59 -22.34
C ASP A 602 -4.86 7.68 -21.36
N GLY A 603 -3.95 8.56 -20.94
CA GLY A 603 -4.24 9.75 -20.15
C GLY A 603 -4.40 9.48 -18.66
N ASP A 604 -3.95 8.32 -18.17
CA ASP A 604 -4.05 7.95 -16.75
C ASP A 604 -2.93 8.56 -15.88
N GLY A 605 -1.91 9.12 -16.54
CA GLY A 605 -0.78 9.83 -15.96
C GLY A 605 0.51 9.01 -15.83
N TYR A 606 0.50 7.71 -16.15
CA TYR A 606 1.70 6.91 -16.33
C TYR A 606 2.20 6.99 -17.77
N THR A 607 3.52 6.99 -17.95
CA THR A 607 4.14 6.95 -19.28
C THR A 607 4.12 5.53 -19.86
N ASN A 608 4.20 5.38 -21.18
CA ASN A 608 4.20 4.07 -21.84
C ASN A 608 5.31 3.15 -21.30
N VAL A 609 6.48 3.69 -20.99
CA VAL A 609 7.55 2.89 -20.35
C VAL A 609 7.17 2.44 -18.94
N GLU A 610 6.46 3.26 -18.15
CA GLU A 610 5.95 2.83 -16.84
C GLU A 610 4.87 1.75 -17.00
N GLU A 611 3.98 1.89 -17.98
CA GLU A 611 2.99 0.87 -18.32
C GLU A 611 3.65 -0.47 -18.65
N TYR A 612 4.70 -0.46 -19.47
CA TYR A 612 5.50 -1.65 -19.73
C TYR A 612 6.08 -2.22 -18.43
N LEU A 613 6.76 -1.40 -17.62
CA LEU A 613 7.40 -1.84 -16.38
C LEU A 613 6.40 -2.41 -15.35
N ASN A 614 5.19 -1.87 -15.31
CA ASN A 614 4.10 -2.33 -14.46
C ASN A 614 3.48 -3.62 -15.00
N SER A 615 3.35 -3.77 -16.32
CA SER A 615 2.85 -5.00 -16.96
C SER A 615 3.72 -6.23 -16.71
N LEU A 616 5.00 -6.05 -16.36
CA LEU A 616 5.91 -7.13 -15.96
C LEU A 616 5.58 -7.69 -14.56
N VAL A 617 4.81 -6.96 -13.76
CA VAL A 617 4.54 -7.28 -12.36
C VAL A 617 3.12 -7.84 -12.25
N PRO A 618 2.95 -9.13 -11.91
CA PRO A 618 1.63 -9.71 -11.78
C PRO A 618 0.92 -9.19 -10.53
N ASP A 619 -0.41 -9.10 -10.54
CA ASP A 619 -1.24 -8.69 -9.40
C ASP A 619 -0.93 -9.51 -8.13
N SER A 620 -0.57 -10.79 -8.30
CA SER A 620 -0.17 -11.67 -7.20
C SER A 620 1.07 -11.20 -6.43
N ALA A 621 1.88 -10.29 -6.98
CA ALA A 621 2.97 -9.63 -6.28
C ALA A 621 2.48 -8.74 -5.12
N TYR A 622 1.22 -8.33 -5.14
CA TYR A 622 0.61 -7.51 -4.08
C TYR A 622 -0.51 -8.25 -3.33
N GLY A 623 -0.50 -9.59 -3.38
CA GLY A 623 -1.47 -10.41 -2.66
C GLY A 623 -2.88 -10.41 -3.24
N GLN A 624 -3.04 -10.02 -4.52
CA GLN A 624 -4.32 -9.97 -5.23
C GLN A 624 -4.56 -11.17 -6.15
#